data_AF-A0AAP5H9Y8-F1
#
_entry.id   AF-A0AAP5H9Y8-F1
#
_cell.length_a   1.000
_cell.length_b   1.000
_cell.length_c   1.000
_cell.angle_alpha   90.00
_cell.angle_beta   90.00
_cell.angle_gamma   90.00
#
_symmetry.space_group_name_H-M   'P 1'
#
loop_
_entity.id
_entity.type
_entity.pdbx_description
1 polymer ?
#
loop_
_entity_poly.entity_id
_entity_poly.type
_entity_poly.pdbx_seq_one_letter_code
_entity_poly.pdbx_strand_id
1 'polypeptide(L)'
;MNARARGDRERVQSVGEKSRFDMVVYGTASRRSAPLAAGLIVMLALPIVGCAHRTEAMLAVATGQVTTSKVDMLVATTRLPAENPGVLFSGERADDISLSNVVISIPPDGNREVGAIQWPDSYPGDPLKSFVTTKAQTISETRVNDWFKRTSGPRRKALIFVHGFNTTYSEAVFRFAQLAHDLKIEAAPVLFTWPSRGNALDYVYDRESTVYSRFGLVAVLQEAIASRDVENVTIVAHSMGTSLAIEALREVAIRNHGVSPKIRTVVLASPDIDIDVFRRQVVEMGPKRPAFLVFSSRNDLALLLSKWIAGDVDRLGGVDLRENQALLAKLGVTVIDATDVAHADPLGHTAFAESAEMLNALAQNVLARAQSAPRR
;
A
#
# COMPACT_ATOMS: atom_id res chain seq x y z
N MET A 1 30.65 -80.85 -41.18
CA MET A 1 29.42 -81.25 -41.91
C MET A 1 28.37 -80.15 -41.76
N ASN A 2 28.07 -79.45 -42.86
CA ASN A 2 26.77 -78.93 -43.38
C ASN A 2 25.61 -78.69 -42.37
N ALA A 3 24.73 -77.67 -42.44
CA ALA A 3 24.23 -76.74 -43.48
C ALA A 3 23.46 -75.57 -42.76
N ARG A 4 23.46 -74.29 -43.21
CA ARG A 4 22.47 -73.60 -44.11
C ARG A 4 20.98 -73.90 -43.77
N ALA A 5 19.99 -72.99 -43.80
CA ALA A 5 19.85 -71.58 -44.20
C ALA A 5 18.39 -71.06 -43.91
N ARG A 6 18.15 -69.76 -44.19
CA ARG A 6 16.87 -69.01 -44.43
C ARG A 6 16.08 -68.60 -43.16
N GLY A 7 15.66 -67.36 -42.92
CA GLY A 7 15.43 -66.17 -43.76
C GLY A 7 13.92 -65.91 -43.89
N ASP A 8 13.37 -64.89 -43.23
CA ASP A 8 12.68 -63.75 -43.89
C ASP A 8 12.11 -62.68 -42.93
N ARG A 9 11.95 -61.48 -43.49
CA ARG A 9 11.54 -60.20 -42.88
C ARG A 9 10.01 -60.04 -42.79
N GLU A 10 9.54 -59.27 -41.79
CA GLU A 10 8.42 -58.28 -41.85
C GLU A 10 8.30 -57.61 -40.45
N ARG A 11 8.67 -56.35 -40.21
CA ARG A 11 8.06 -55.02 -40.48
C ARG A 11 6.84 -54.68 -39.57
N VAL A 12 6.88 -53.45 -39.00
CA VAL A 12 5.75 -52.61 -38.50
C VAL A 12 5.27 -52.96 -37.07
N GLN A 13 5.01 -52.08 -36.08
CA GLN A 13 5.07 -50.62 -35.86
C GLN A 13 5.16 -50.36 -34.35
N SER A 14 5.80 -49.25 -33.96
CA SER A 14 5.74 -48.67 -32.61
C SER A 14 4.42 -47.92 -32.37
N VAL A 15 3.79 -48.13 -31.21
CA VAL A 15 2.73 -47.24 -30.70
C VAL A 15 3.25 -46.55 -29.45
N GLY A 16 3.56 -45.27 -29.59
CA GLY A 16 3.72 -44.33 -28.49
C GLY A 16 2.45 -43.51 -28.37
N GLU A 17 1.89 -43.45 -27.17
CA GLU A 17 0.67 -42.70 -26.89
C GLU A 17 1.04 -41.35 -26.26
N LYS A 18 1.07 -40.30 -27.09
CA LYS A 18 1.05 -38.90 -26.66
C LYS A 18 -0.38 -38.40 -26.84
N SER A 19 -1.07 -38.14 -25.74
CA SER A 19 -2.36 -37.45 -25.75
C SER A 19 -2.17 -36.01 -26.22
N ARG A 20 -2.68 -35.70 -27.41
CA ARG A 20 -2.89 -34.33 -27.93
C ARG A 20 -4.39 -34.04 -27.82
N PHE A 21 -4.74 -32.92 -27.21
CA PHE A 21 -6.08 -32.36 -27.32
C PHE A 21 -6.21 -31.66 -28.68
N ASP A 22 -7.12 -32.16 -29.52
CA ASP A 22 -7.49 -31.51 -30.77
C ASP A 22 -8.48 -30.37 -30.51
N MET A 23 -8.15 -29.20 -31.05
CA MET A 23 -9.01 -28.01 -31.09
C MET A 23 -9.88 -28.09 -32.34
N VAL A 24 -11.17 -28.31 -32.16
CA VAL A 24 -12.15 -28.31 -33.26
C VAL A 24 -12.51 -26.87 -33.63
N VAL A 25 -12.13 -26.46 -34.84
CA VAL A 25 -12.53 -25.20 -35.47
C VAL A 25 -13.83 -25.44 -36.24
N TYR A 26 -14.94 -24.84 -35.81
CA TYR A 26 -16.12 -24.68 -36.66
C TYR A 26 -16.18 -23.25 -37.20
N GLY A 27 -15.86 -23.13 -38.49
CA GLY A 27 -16.18 -21.94 -39.28
C GLY A 27 -17.53 -22.13 -39.96
N THR A 28 -18.46 -21.21 -39.71
CA THR A 28 -19.61 -21.00 -40.60
C THR A 28 -19.70 -19.53 -40.93
N ALA A 29 -19.46 -19.23 -42.20
CA ALA A 29 -19.64 -17.91 -42.78
C ALA A 29 -21.14 -17.62 -42.96
N SER A 30 -21.58 -16.45 -42.47
CA SER A 30 -22.83 -15.84 -42.94
C SER A 30 -22.55 -14.39 -43.33
N ARG A 31 -22.61 -14.11 -44.63
CA ARG A 31 -22.62 -12.76 -45.19
C ARG A 31 -23.92 -12.07 -44.81
N ARG A 32 -23.84 -10.93 -44.11
CA ARG A 32 -24.85 -9.86 -44.17
C ARG A 32 -24.13 -8.52 -44.22
N SER A 33 -24.39 -7.82 -45.31
CA SER A 33 -24.02 -6.44 -45.57
C SER A 33 -24.68 -5.50 -44.55
N ALA A 34 -23.88 -4.64 -43.91
CA ALA A 34 -24.36 -3.52 -43.11
C ALA A 34 -23.76 -2.21 -43.68
N PRO A 35 -24.52 -1.10 -43.68
CA PRO A 35 -24.14 0.13 -44.38
C PRO A 35 -23.03 0.88 -43.64
N LEU A 36 -22.24 1.61 -44.42
CA LEU A 36 -21.26 2.60 -43.96
C LEU A 36 -21.93 3.64 -43.06
N ALA A 37 -21.79 3.49 -41.75
CA ALA A 37 -21.98 4.59 -40.80
C ALA A 37 -20.61 5.25 -40.59
N ALA A 38 -20.43 6.43 -41.19
CA ALA A 38 -19.30 7.30 -40.90
C ALA A 38 -19.38 7.74 -39.43
N GLY A 39 -18.70 7.00 -38.56
CA GLY A 39 -18.50 7.39 -37.17
C GLY A 39 -17.54 8.56 -37.10
N LEU A 40 -18.08 9.73 -36.75
CA LEU A 40 -17.32 10.91 -36.40
C LEU A 40 -16.43 10.57 -35.18
N ILE A 41 -15.15 10.26 -35.42
CA ILE A 41 -14.15 10.19 -34.35
C ILE A 41 -13.92 11.64 -33.90
N VAL A 42 -14.68 12.06 -32.88
CA VAL A 42 -14.34 13.25 -32.12
C VAL A 42 -13.10 12.89 -31.30
N MET A 43 -11.92 13.16 -31.85
CA MET A 43 -10.70 13.29 -31.06
C MET A 43 -10.91 14.47 -30.11
N LEU A 44 -11.41 14.18 -28.91
CA LEU A 44 -11.28 15.07 -27.77
C LEU A 44 -9.78 15.14 -27.46
N ALA A 45 -9.12 16.14 -28.05
CA ALA A 45 -7.83 16.63 -27.60
C ALA A 45 -8.02 17.21 -26.20
N LEU A 46 -8.00 16.33 -25.19
CA LEU A 46 -7.81 16.73 -23.80
C LEU A 46 -6.42 17.38 -23.73
N PRO A 47 -6.31 18.64 -23.28
CA PRO A 47 -5.00 19.22 -23.03
C PRO A 47 -4.32 18.38 -21.95
N ILE A 48 -3.24 17.69 -22.33
CA ILE A 48 -2.30 17.05 -21.42
C ILE A 48 -1.52 18.18 -20.73
N VAL A 49 -2.18 18.88 -19.81
CA VAL A 49 -1.57 19.89 -18.96
C VAL A 49 -1.53 19.30 -17.56
N GLY A 50 -0.33 18.88 -17.14
CA GLY A 50 0.00 18.90 -15.71
C GLY A 50 0.42 17.61 -15.00
N CYS A 51 0.96 16.58 -15.66
CA CYS A 51 1.58 15.46 -14.89
C CYS A 51 3.04 15.76 -14.46
N ALA A 52 3.61 16.92 -14.81
CA ALA A 52 5.00 17.27 -14.54
C ALA A 52 5.26 18.00 -13.20
N HIS A 53 4.23 18.32 -12.40
CA HIS A 53 4.33 19.29 -11.29
C HIS A 53 4.94 18.76 -9.97
N ARG A 54 5.50 17.54 -9.92
CA ARG A 54 5.98 16.94 -8.65
C ARG A 54 7.38 16.34 -8.71
N THR A 55 8.14 16.62 -9.77
CA THR A 55 9.50 16.11 -9.99
C THR A 55 10.56 16.72 -9.05
N GLU A 56 10.20 17.77 -8.33
CA GLU A 56 11.09 18.53 -7.43
C GLU A 56 10.67 18.42 -5.96
N ALA A 57 9.63 17.63 -5.66
CA ALA A 57 9.01 17.55 -4.33
C ALA A 57 9.98 17.15 -3.20
N MET A 58 11.01 16.36 -3.50
CA MET A 58 12.01 15.89 -2.53
C MET A 58 13.25 16.81 -2.44
N LEU A 59 13.33 17.88 -3.23
CA LEU A 59 14.41 18.86 -3.08
C LEU A 59 14.25 19.57 -1.73
N ALA A 60 15.29 19.46 -0.88
CA ALA A 60 15.27 20.08 0.43
C ALA A 60 15.36 21.61 0.30
N VAL A 61 14.43 22.31 0.94
CA VAL A 61 14.41 23.78 1.01
C VAL A 61 14.68 24.25 2.44
N ALA A 62 15.42 25.35 2.57
CA ALA A 62 15.63 26.00 3.85
C ALA A 62 14.38 26.78 4.26
N THR A 63 13.88 26.57 5.48
CA THR A 63 12.72 27.31 6.02
C THR A 63 13.08 28.70 6.55
N GLY A 64 14.37 29.10 6.53
CA GLY A 64 14.84 30.36 7.11
C GLY A 64 14.45 30.51 8.58
N GLN A 65 13.93 31.68 8.96
CA GLN A 65 13.41 31.96 10.30
C GLN A 65 11.93 31.58 10.49
N VAL A 66 11.29 30.99 9.47
CA VAL A 66 9.87 30.63 9.55
C VAL A 66 9.68 29.46 10.50
N THR A 67 8.76 29.63 11.46
CA THR A 67 8.38 28.56 12.39
C THR A 67 7.19 27.80 11.83
N THR A 68 7.43 26.58 11.38
CA THR A 68 6.42 25.63 10.93
C THR A 68 6.46 24.36 11.77
N SER A 69 5.34 23.62 11.77
CA SER A 69 5.34 22.27 12.30
C SER A 69 6.17 21.36 11.39
N LYS A 70 6.89 20.40 11.97
CA LYS A 70 7.70 19.46 11.20
C LYS A 70 7.32 18.02 11.52
N VAL A 71 7.24 17.19 10.50
CA VAL A 71 7.16 15.74 10.64
C VAL A 71 8.48 15.14 10.23
N ASP A 72 9.20 14.58 11.20
CA ASP A 72 10.46 13.85 11.02
C ASP A 72 10.12 12.36 10.91
N MET A 73 10.41 11.74 9.75
CA MET A 73 10.08 10.33 9.49
C MET A 73 11.26 9.51 8.97
N LEU A 74 11.22 8.22 9.30
CA LEU A 74 12.02 7.19 8.65
C LEU A 74 11.24 6.66 7.46
N VAL A 75 11.84 6.64 6.28
CA VAL A 75 11.26 6.04 5.08
C VAL A 75 12.08 4.83 4.69
N ALA A 76 11.44 3.67 4.61
CA ALA A 76 12.00 2.45 4.06
C ALA A 76 11.33 2.16 2.72
N THR A 77 12.11 1.84 1.71
CA THR A 77 11.61 1.68 0.33
C THR A 77 12.26 0.52 -0.40
N THR A 78 11.46 -0.19 -1.19
CA THR A 78 11.92 -1.19 -2.19
C THR A 78 11.90 -0.62 -3.61
N ARG A 79 11.83 0.71 -3.75
CA ARG A 79 11.89 1.42 -5.02
C ARG A 79 13.32 1.61 -5.49
N LEU A 80 13.53 1.54 -6.80
CA LEU A 80 14.78 1.90 -7.46
C LEU A 80 15.05 3.40 -7.28
N PRO A 81 16.27 3.80 -6.85
CA PRO A 81 16.67 5.20 -6.81
C PRO A 81 16.43 5.89 -8.16
N ALA A 82 15.91 7.11 -8.12
CA ALA A 82 15.74 7.93 -9.31
C ALA A 82 17.01 8.71 -9.60
N GLU A 83 17.31 8.95 -10.88
CA GLU A 83 18.41 9.85 -11.27
C GLU A 83 18.14 11.30 -10.85
N ASN A 84 16.87 11.70 -10.83
CA ASN A 84 16.46 13.03 -10.38
C ASN A 84 16.38 13.11 -8.84
N PRO A 85 17.21 13.94 -8.18
CA PRO A 85 17.20 14.09 -6.73
C PRO A 85 15.88 14.68 -6.18
N GLY A 86 15.11 15.39 -7.00
CA GLY A 86 13.79 15.91 -6.64
C GLY A 86 12.68 14.86 -6.57
N VAL A 87 12.93 13.66 -7.10
CA VAL A 87 12.04 12.49 -7.02
C VAL A 87 12.54 11.48 -5.98
N LEU A 88 13.86 11.37 -5.85
CA LEU A 88 14.61 10.46 -4.96
C LEU A 88 14.47 8.97 -5.31
N PHE A 89 13.23 8.47 -5.47
CA PHE A 89 12.95 7.09 -5.83
C PHE A 89 11.85 6.98 -6.88
N SER A 90 12.04 6.10 -7.84
CA SER A 90 11.15 5.89 -8.98
C SER A 90 9.96 4.96 -8.65
N GLY A 91 9.15 4.68 -9.67
CA GLY A 91 8.12 3.63 -9.63
C GLY A 91 8.65 2.22 -9.84
N GLU A 92 9.96 2.04 -10.10
CA GLU A 92 10.55 0.75 -10.42
C GLU A 92 11.07 0.00 -9.19
N ARG A 93 11.21 -1.32 -9.31
CA ARG A 93 11.65 -2.22 -8.23
C ARG A 93 13.16 -2.16 -8.05
N ALA A 94 13.62 -2.08 -6.79
CA ALA A 94 14.99 -2.33 -6.39
C ALA A 94 15.12 -3.71 -5.76
N ASP A 95 16.29 -4.32 -5.90
CA ASP A 95 16.60 -5.62 -5.28
C ASP A 95 16.76 -5.54 -3.75
N ASP A 96 17.09 -4.36 -3.23
CA ASP A 96 17.36 -4.11 -1.81
C ASP A 96 16.47 -3.00 -1.21
N ILE A 97 16.45 -2.93 0.12
CA ILE A 97 15.77 -1.87 0.86
C ILE A 97 16.68 -0.65 0.96
N SER A 98 16.17 0.51 0.55
CA SER A 98 16.81 1.79 0.85
C SER A 98 16.13 2.48 2.03
N LEU A 99 16.92 3.13 2.87
CA LEU A 99 16.44 3.88 4.03
C LEU A 99 16.74 5.37 3.86
N SER A 100 15.80 6.22 4.25
CA SER A 100 15.99 7.67 4.26
C SER A 100 15.38 8.29 5.50
N ASN A 101 15.99 9.36 6.00
CA ASN A 101 15.36 10.26 6.95
C ASN A 101 14.85 11.49 6.20
N VAL A 102 13.53 11.65 6.21
CA VAL A 102 12.82 12.74 5.53
C VAL A 102 12.13 13.63 6.56
N VAL A 103 12.23 14.94 6.39
CA VAL A 103 11.57 15.93 7.25
C VAL A 103 10.71 16.84 6.38
N ILE A 104 9.40 16.81 6.61
CA ILE A 104 8.43 17.67 5.91
C ILE A 104 8.00 18.80 6.83
N SER A 105 8.05 20.02 6.32
CA SER A 105 7.45 21.21 6.94
C SER A 105 5.98 21.27 6.54
N ILE A 106 5.12 21.49 7.53
CA ILE A 106 3.67 21.62 7.38
C ILE A 106 3.30 23.10 7.56
N PRO A 107 2.48 23.70 6.68
CA PRO A 107 2.00 25.07 6.86
C PRO A 107 1.31 25.26 8.21
N PRO A 108 1.27 26.50 8.75
CA PRO A 108 0.49 26.79 9.96
C PRO A 108 -1.00 26.44 9.78
N ASP A 109 -1.67 26.03 10.87
CA ASP A 109 -3.10 25.64 10.86
C ASP A 109 -4.02 26.70 10.22
N GLY A 110 -3.70 28.00 10.39
CA GLY A 110 -4.48 29.09 9.79
C GLY A 110 -4.34 29.24 8.27
N ASN A 111 -3.36 28.57 7.67
CA ASN A 111 -3.05 28.62 6.23
C ASN A 111 -3.25 27.26 5.54
N ARG A 112 -3.85 26.29 6.21
CA ARG A 112 -4.05 24.95 5.67
C ARG A 112 -5.45 24.40 5.87
N GLU A 113 -5.77 23.43 5.05
CA GLU A 113 -6.96 22.61 5.19
C GLU A 113 -6.56 21.24 5.77
N VAL A 114 -7.22 20.84 6.86
CA VAL A 114 -7.01 19.53 7.50
C VAL A 114 -7.46 18.44 6.53
N GLY A 115 -6.67 17.38 6.39
CA GLY A 115 -6.94 16.30 5.43
C GLY A 115 -6.34 16.54 4.04
N ALA A 116 -6.08 17.79 3.66
CA ALA A 116 -5.55 18.13 2.35
C ALA A 116 -4.01 18.22 2.33
N ILE A 117 -3.41 17.82 1.20
CA ILE A 117 -2.00 18.11 0.93
C ILE A 117 -1.95 19.36 0.05
N GLN A 118 -1.44 20.47 0.62
CA GLN A 118 -1.16 21.66 -0.16
C GLN A 118 0.21 21.55 -0.82
N TRP A 119 0.20 21.23 -2.10
CA TRP A 119 1.41 21.16 -2.92
C TRP A 119 1.95 22.56 -3.23
N PRO A 120 3.28 22.72 -3.40
CA PRO A 120 3.84 23.97 -3.91
C PRO A 120 3.41 24.23 -5.37
N ASP A 121 2.98 25.46 -5.66
CA ASP A 121 2.69 25.91 -7.04
C ASP A 121 3.97 26.12 -7.87
N SER A 122 5.10 26.35 -7.19
CA SER A 122 6.42 26.53 -7.78
C SER A 122 7.50 26.05 -6.83
N TYR A 123 8.66 25.65 -7.35
CA TYR A 123 9.82 25.27 -6.54
C TYR A 123 10.89 26.37 -6.53
N PRO A 124 11.54 26.65 -5.37
CA PRO A 124 11.25 26.09 -4.05
C PRO A 124 9.90 26.55 -3.49
N GLY A 125 9.20 25.66 -2.78
CA GLY A 125 7.89 25.97 -2.19
C GLY A 125 7.95 26.89 -0.98
N ASP A 126 6.83 27.60 -0.71
CA ASP A 126 6.67 28.44 0.48
C ASP A 126 6.17 27.59 1.67
N PRO A 127 6.97 27.40 2.74
CA PRO A 127 6.58 26.62 3.91
C PRO A 127 5.37 27.20 4.67
N LEU A 128 5.01 28.47 4.46
CA LEU A 128 3.82 29.08 5.05
C LEU A 128 2.53 28.76 4.30
N LYS A 129 2.61 28.23 3.09
CA LYS A 129 1.47 27.97 2.20
C LYS A 129 1.37 26.53 1.73
N SER A 130 2.48 25.81 1.72
CA SER A 130 2.58 24.48 1.14
C SER A 130 3.47 23.55 1.96
N PHE A 131 3.23 22.25 1.80
CA PHE A 131 4.10 21.23 2.34
C PHE A 131 5.43 21.29 1.59
N VAL A 132 6.54 21.33 2.33
CA VAL A 132 7.87 21.37 1.71
C VAL A 132 8.83 20.41 2.39
N THR A 133 9.66 19.77 1.58
CA THR A 133 10.75 18.93 2.07
C THR A 133 11.84 19.81 2.63
N THR A 134 12.21 19.62 3.90
CA THR A 134 13.32 20.35 4.55
C THR A 134 14.55 19.48 4.77
N LYS A 135 14.38 18.17 4.65
CA LYS A 135 15.45 17.17 4.65
C LYS A 135 14.97 15.94 3.88
N ALA A 136 15.82 15.38 3.02
CA ALA A 136 15.66 14.06 2.44
C ALA A 136 17.05 13.46 2.29
N GLN A 137 17.42 12.54 3.18
CA GLN A 137 18.78 12.02 3.25
C GLN A 137 18.76 10.50 3.42
N THR A 138 19.48 9.78 2.56
CA THR A 138 19.73 8.35 2.72
C THR A 138 20.50 8.07 4.01
N ILE A 139 20.08 7.05 4.75
CA ILE A 139 20.74 6.61 5.99
C ILE A 139 21.12 5.13 5.91
N SER A 140 22.11 4.72 6.69
CA SER A 140 22.44 3.30 6.87
C SER A 140 21.51 2.61 7.85
N GLU A 141 21.37 1.29 7.73
CA GLU A 141 20.59 0.44 8.64
C GLU A 141 21.00 0.59 10.10
N THR A 142 22.30 0.77 10.36
CA THR A 142 22.84 0.99 11.71
C THR A 142 22.25 2.20 12.43
N ARG A 143 21.63 3.15 11.70
CA ARG A 143 21.00 4.36 12.24
C ARG A 143 19.53 4.17 12.60
N VAL A 144 18.92 3.03 12.30
CA VAL A 144 17.49 2.77 12.59
C VAL A 144 17.21 2.73 14.09
N ASN A 145 18.09 2.12 14.89
CA ASN A 145 17.93 2.13 16.35
C ASN A 145 18.09 3.54 16.94
N ASP A 146 19.07 4.32 16.46
CA ASP A 146 19.22 5.73 16.85
C ASP A 146 18.01 6.58 16.43
N TRP A 147 17.38 6.23 15.32
CA TRP A 147 16.12 6.84 14.90
C TRP A 147 15.02 6.58 15.92
N PHE A 148 14.72 5.32 16.23
CA PHE A 148 13.69 4.97 17.21
C PHE A 148 13.95 5.58 18.58
N LYS A 149 15.19 5.53 19.07
CA LYS A 149 15.58 6.13 20.35
C LYS A 149 15.24 7.62 20.44
N ARG A 150 15.35 8.37 19.33
CA ARG A 150 15.04 9.81 19.30
C ARG A 150 13.56 10.11 19.11
N THR A 151 12.82 9.26 18.38
CA THR A 151 11.48 9.62 17.87
C THR A 151 10.33 8.84 18.48
N SER A 152 10.59 7.72 19.17
CA SER A 152 9.52 6.88 19.75
C SER A 152 8.88 7.48 21.02
N GLY A 153 9.50 8.54 21.56
CA GLY A 153 9.03 9.27 22.72
C GLY A 153 9.03 8.45 24.02
N PRO A 154 8.54 9.03 25.13
CA PRO A 154 8.55 8.37 26.44
C PRO A 154 7.76 7.06 26.49
N ARG A 155 6.77 6.90 25.59
CA ARG A 155 5.91 5.71 25.50
C ARG A 155 6.43 4.66 24.50
N ARG A 156 7.60 4.90 23.88
CA ARG A 156 8.29 3.98 22.97
C ARG A 156 7.35 3.43 21.88
N LYS A 157 6.66 4.33 21.20
CA LYS A 157 5.68 3.99 20.18
C LYS A 157 6.27 4.13 18.78
N ALA A 158 5.87 3.27 17.86
CA ALA A 158 6.12 3.42 16.44
C ALA A 158 4.80 3.32 15.66
N LEU A 159 4.67 4.15 14.64
CA LEU A 159 3.61 4.07 13.65
C LEU A 159 4.22 3.75 12.30
N ILE A 160 3.79 2.64 11.72
CA ILE A 160 4.22 2.21 10.38
C ILE A 160 3.06 2.46 9.42
N PHE A 161 3.28 3.29 8.39
CA PHE A 161 2.31 3.56 7.34
C PHE A 161 2.69 2.87 6.04
N VAL A 162 1.71 2.25 5.37
CA VAL A 162 1.86 1.59 4.07
C VAL A 162 0.85 2.19 3.09
N HIS A 163 1.34 2.86 2.04
CA HIS A 163 0.48 3.53 1.08
C HIS A 163 -0.24 2.55 0.12
N GLY A 164 -1.24 3.07 -0.59
CA GLY A 164 -2.04 2.35 -1.58
C GLY A 164 -1.52 2.41 -3.01
N PHE A 165 -2.39 2.01 -3.95
CA PHE A 165 -2.17 2.04 -5.39
C PHE A 165 -1.98 3.48 -5.93
N ASN A 166 -1.41 3.61 -7.13
CA ASN A 166 -1.32 4.88 -7.86
C ASN A 166 -0.69 6.01 -7.02
N THR A 167 0.44 5.70 -6.38
CA THR A 167 1.12 6.59 -5.44
C THR A 167 2.62 6.64 -5.74
N THR A 168 3.13 7.81 -6.09
CA THR A 168 4.57 8.07 -6.22
C THR A 168 5.27 8.16 -4.86
N TYR A 169 6.61 8.15 -4.83
CA TYR A 169 7.38 8.28 -3.58
C TYR A 169 7.05 9.56 -2.82
N SER A 170 7.03 10.71 -3.50
CA SER A 170 6.76 12.01 -2.89
C SER A 170 5.33 12.13 -2.36
N GLU A 171 4.34 11.57 -3.07
CA GLU A 171 2.96 11.50 -2.61
C GLU A 171 2.81 10.65 -1.36
N ALA A 172 3.48 9.50 -1.28
CA ALA A 172 3.47 8.67 -0.07
C ALA A 172 4.07 9.41 1.13
N VAL A 173 5.19 10.10 0.94
CA VAL A 173 5.85 10.92 1.97
C VAL A 173 4.94 12.05 2.45
N PHE A 174 4.38 12.84 1.53
CA PHE A 174 3.56 14.00 1.87
C PHE A 174 2.24 13.58 2.51
N ARG A 175 1.61 12.50 2.03
CA ARG A 175 0.39 11.96 2.62
C ARG A 175 0.64 11.45 4.03
N PHE A 176 1.74 10.75 4.27
CA PHE A 176 2.06 10.32 5.63
C PHE A 176 2.41 11.49 6.55
N ALA A 177 3.09 12.52 6.05
CA ALA A 177 3.33 13.75 6.80
C ALA A 177 2.03 14.44 7.21
N GLN A 178 1.08 14.57 6.27
CA GLN A 178 -0.25 15.12 6.54
C GLN A 178 -0.98 14.29 7.61
N LEU A 179 -1.03 12.97 7.45
CA LEU A 179 -1.67 12.08 8.40
C LEU A 179 -1.02 12.15 9.80
N ALA A 180 0.31 12.15 9.86
CA ALA A 180 1.08 12.24 11.11
C ALA A 180 0.83 13.56 11.86
N HIS A 181 0.73 14.65 11.13
CA HIS A 181 0.46 15.96 11.69
C HIS A 181 -1.00 16.08 12.16
N ASP A 182 -1.95 15.72 11.31
CA ASP A 182 -3.38 15.90 11.57
C ASP A 182 -3.88 15.01 12.72
N LEU A 183 -3.36 13.78 12.82
CA LEU A 183 -3.65 12.88 13.93
C LEU A 183 -2.86 13.21 15.21
N LYS A 184 -1.95 14.19 15.17
CA LYS A 184 -1.07 14.58 16.28
C LYS A 184 -0.36 13.37 16.89
N ILE A 185 0.28 12.58 16.02
CA ILE A 185 0.76 11.25 16.39
C ILE A 185 1.97 11.39 17.32
N GLU A 186 1.82 10.89 18.55
CA GLU A 186 2.92 10.75 19.51
C GLU A 186 3.60 9.38 19.39
N ALA A 187 4.18 9.09 18.23
CA ALA A 187 4.91 7.86 17.93
C ALA A 187 5.98 8.12 16.87
N ALA A 188 7.03 7.28 16.83
CA ALA A 188 8.04 7.31 15.78
C ALA A 188 7.38 7.07 14.42
N PRO A 189 7.40 8.05 13.49
CA PRO A 189 6.80 7.89 12.17
C PRO A 189 7.73 7.06 11.27
N VAL A 190 7.20 5.97 10.74
CA VAL A 190 7.88 5.09 9.77
C VAL A 190 6.98 4.93 8.55
N LEU A 191 7.45 5.34 7.38
CA LEU A 191 6.81 5.09 6.10
C LEU A 191 7.46 3.86 5.45
N PHE A 192 6.66 2.87 5.08
CA PHE A 192 7.08 1.87 4.10
C PHE A 192 6.46 2.19 2.74
N THR A 193 7.31 2.37 1.73
CA THR A 193 6.87 2.64 0.36
C THR A 193 7.36 1.58 -0.60
N TRP A 194 6.45 1.12 -1.47
CA TRP A 194 6.67 0.06 -2.43
C TRP A 194 6.52 0.61 -3.86
N PRO A 195 7.02 -0.07 -4.92
CA PRO A 195 7.10 0.45 -6.29
C PRO A 195 5.75 0.53 -6.98
N SER A 196 4.97 1.54 -6.60
CA SER A 196 3.83 2.01 -7.37
C SER A 196 4.30 3.04 -8.40
N ARG A 197 3.83 2.88 -9.64
CA ARG A 197 4.17 3.80 -10.74
C ARG A 197 3.44 5.13 -10.69
N GLY A 198 2.48 5.30 -9.79
CA GLY A 198 1.68 6.54 -9.75
C GLY A 198 0.83 6.70 -11.00
N ASN A 199 0.39 5.59 -11.60
CA ASN A 199 -0.49 5.60 -12.77
C ASN A 199 -1.62 4.57 -12.63
N ALA A 200 -2.86 5.00 -12.87
CA ALA A 200 -4.05 4.17 -12.85
C ALA A 200 -4.00 2.99 -13.85
N LEU A 201 -3.27 3.15 -14.96
CA LEU A 201 -3.13 2.11 -15.98
C LEU A 201 -2.13 1.00 -15.60
N ASP A 202 -1.29 1.24 -14.59
CA ASP A 202 -0.24 0.31 -14.15
C ASP A 202 -0.73 -0.61 -13.00
N TYR A 203 -2.04 -0.78 -12.83
CA TYR A 203 -2.64 -1.57 -11.74
C TYR A 203 -2.04 -2.97 -11.56
N VAL A 204 -1.87 -3.72 -12.66
CA VAL A 204 -1.29 -5.08 -12.60
C VAL A 204 0.17 -5.03 -12.14
N TYR A 205 0.94 -4.06 -12.64
CA TYR A 205 2.33 -3.88 -12.20
C TYR A 205 2.39 -3.57 -10.71
N ASP A 206 1.58 -2.62 -10.24
CA ASP A 206 1.52 -2.20 -8.84
C ASP A 206 1.12 -3.38 -7.94
N ARG A 207 0.14 -4.19 -8.35
CA ARG A 207 -0.26 -5.40 -7.62
C ARG A 207 0.90 -6.38 -7.49
N GLU A 208 1.62 -6.69 -8.56
CA GLU A 208 2.81 -7.55 -8.51
C GLU A 208 3.94 -6.91 -7.68
N SER A 209 4.05 -5.58 -7.69
CA SER A 209 5.03 -4.83 -6.90
C SER A 209 4.74 -4.90 -5.41
N THR A 210 3.47 -5.01 -5.01
CA THR A 210 3.12 -5.28 -3.62
C THR A 210 3.64 -6.64 -3.17
N VAL A 211 3.41 -7.70 -3.97
CA VAL A 211 3.90 -9.05 -3.68
C VAL A 211 5.43 -9.07 -3.63
N TYR A 212 6.09 -8.43 -4.61
CA TYR A 212 7.54 -8.28 -4.66
C TYR A 212 8.08 -7.61 -3.39
N SER A 213 7.43 -6.56 -2.89
CA SER A 213 7.93 -5.75 -1.77
C SER A 213 7.69 -6.36 -0.37
N ARG A 214 7.13 -7.57 -0.30
CA ARG A 214 6.86 -8.27 0.97
C ARG A 214 8.10 -8.40 1.84
N PHE A 215 9.25 -8.74 1.26
CA PHE A 215 10.50 -8.89 2.01
C PHE A 215 10.88 -7.59 2.73
N GLY A 216 10.67 -6.45 2.06
CA GLY A 216 10.98 -5.13 2.60
C GLY A 216 10.15 -4.79 3.83
N LEU A 217 8.83 -4.98 3.74
CA LEU A 217 7.95 -4.72 4.87
C LEU A 217 8.21 -5.69 6.03
N VAL A 218 8.48 -6.97 5.75
CA VAL A 218 8.87 -7.94 6.78
C VAL A 218 10.13 -7.48 7.52
N ALA A 219 11.16 -7.00 6.82
CA ALA A 219 12.37 -6.48 7.45
C ALA A 219 12.08 -5.28 8.36
N VAL A 220 11.29 -4.30 7.89
CA VAL A 220 10.89 -3.14 8.71
C VAL A 220 10.13 -3.56 9.97
N LEU A 221 9.22 -4.53 9.86
CA LEU A 221 8.49 -5.06 11.00
C LEU A 221 9.42 -5.74 12.00
N GLN A 222 10.39 -6.54 11.53
CA GLN A 222 11.34 -7.23 12.41
C GLN A 222 12.26 -6.23 13.13
N GLU A 223 12.72 -5.17 12.45
CA GLU A 223 13.50 -4.10 13.09
C GLU A 223 12.73 -3.41 14.22
N ALA A 224 11.46 -3.03 13.96
CA ALA A 224 10.61 -2.44 14.98
C ALA A 224 10.33 -3.41 16.15
N ILE A 225 10.19 -4.71 15.87
CA ILE A 225 10.01 -5.75 16.89
C ILE A 225 11.29 -5.91 17.74
N ALA A 226 12.46 -5.91 17.11
CA ALA A 226 13.75 -6.14 17.77
C ALA A 226 14.21 -4.93 18.60
N SER A 227 13.85 -3.70 18.20
CA SER A 227 14.29 -2.48 18.88
C SER A 227 13.82 -2.41 20.33
N ARG A 228 14.74 -2.09 21.25
CA ARG A 228 14.44 -1.88 22.68
C ARG A 228 13.76 -0.53 22.95
N ASP A 229 13.87 0.40 22.01
CA ASP A 229 13.26 1.73 22.06
C ASP A 229 11.83 1.73 21.51
N VAL A 230 11.31 0.57 21.13
CA VAL A 230 9.93 0.36 20.65
C VAL A 230 9.26 -0.73 21.49
N GLU A 231 8.13 -0.38 22.10
CA GLU A 231 7.26 -1.29 22.86
C GLU A 231 5.89 -1.47 22.22
N ASN A 232 5.47 -0.51 21.40
CA ASN A 232 4.14 -0.45 20.83
C ASN A 232 4.22 -0.06 19.34
N VAL A 233 3.85 -0.98 18.47
CA VAL A 233 3.76 -0.77 17.02
C VAL A 233 2.30 -0.74 16.62
N THR A 234 1.93 0.33 15.93
CA THR A 234 0.66 0.42 15.18
C THR A 234 0.98 0.45 13.70
N ILE A 235 0.23 -0.33 12.91
CA ILE A 235 0.36 -0.34 11.46
C ILE A 235 -0.91 0.30 10.89
N VAL A 236 -0.75 1.21 9.94
CA VAL A 236 -1.85 1.78 9.16
C VAL A 236 -1.55 1.51 7.69
N ALA A 237 -2.39 0.73 7.02
CA ALA A 237 -2.25 0.42 5.61
C ALA A 237 -3.49 0.89 4.85
N HIS A 238 -3.29 1.40 3.64
CA HIS A 238 -4.37 1.90 2.79
C HIS A 238 -4.48 1.11 1.48
N SER A 239 -5.72 0.84 1.06
CA SER A 239 -6.02 0.28 -0.26
C SER A 239 -5.21 -0.99 -0.55
N MET A 240 -4.52 -1.06 -1.70
CA MET A 240 -3.67 -2.18 -2.10
C MET A 240 -2.51 -2.45 -1.12
N GLY A 241 -2.07 -1.43 -0.37
CA GLY A 241 -1.08 -1.60 0.70
C GLY A 241 -1.57 -2.49 1.85
N THR A 242 -2.88 -2.65 2.02
CA THR A 242 -3.45 -3.56 3.03
C THR A 242 -3.14 -5.02 2.73
N SER A 243 -3.21 -5.43 1.45
CA SER A 243 -2.85 -6.79 1.02
C SER A 243 -1.41 -7.12 1.38
N LEU A 244 -0.49 -6.20 1.07
CA LEU A 244 0.92 -6.29 1.44
C LEU A 244 1.12 -6.36 2.96
N ALA A 245 0.45 -5.51 3.73
CA ALA A 245 0.59 -5.50 5.18
C ALA A 245 0.14 -6.82 5.83
N ILE A 246 -0.99 -7.39 5.38
CA ILE A 246 -1.50 -8.66 5.90
C ILE A 246 -0.59 -9.83 5.52
N GLU A 247 -0.12 -9.87 4.28
CA GLU A 247 0.79 -10.92 3.83
C GLU A 247 2.16 -10.84 4.55
N ALA A 248 2.71 -9.64 4.78
CA ALA A 248 3.93 -9.46 5.56
C ALA A 248 3.77 -9.90 7.02
N LEU A 249 2.64 -9.55 7.67
CA LEU A 249 2.33 -10.00 9.03
C LEU A 249 2.18 -11.52 9.12
N ARG A 250 1.59 -12.15 8.10
CA ARG A 250 1.47 -13.59 8.00
C ARG A 250 2.84 -14.24 7.90
N GLU A 251 3.73 -13.70 7.07
CA GLU A 251 5.10 -14.20 6.96
C GLU A 251 5.86 -14.06 8.29
N VAL A 252 5.74 -12.92 8.97
CA VAL A 252 6.29 -12.73 10.33
C VAL A 252 5.74 -13.77 11.29
N ALA A 253 4.43 -14.02 11.27
CA ALA A 253 3.79 -14.99 12.14
C ALA A 253 4.28 -16.43 11.88
N ILE A 254 4.42 -16.82 10.62
CA ILE A 254 4.95 -18.14 10.25
C ILE A 254 6.40 -18.29 10.72
N ARG A 255 7.25 -17.27 10.50
CA ARG A 255 8.66 -17.28 10.89
C ARG A 255 8.87 -17.30 12.40
N ASN A 256 8.04 -16.55 13.14
CA ASN A 256 8.24 -16.32 14.57
C ASN A 256 7.28 -17.14 15.46
N HIS A 257 6.50 -18.05 14.88
CA HIS A 257 5.44 -18.80 15.58
C HIS A 257 4.41 -17.89 16.27
N GLY A 258 4.03 -16.82 15.59
CA GLY A 258 3.10 -15.78 16.03
C GLY A 258 3.63 -14.38 15.74
N VAL A 259 2.73 -13.40 15.76
CA VAL A 259 3.08 -11.99 15.70
C VAL A 259 3.50 -11.52 17.09
N SER A 260 4.57 -10.74 17.16
CA SER A 260 5.05 -10.14 18.42
C SER A 260 3.95 -9.30 19.09
N PRO A 261 3.77 -9.37 20.42
CA PRO A 261 2.80 -8.55 21.15
C PRO A 261 3.09 -7.04 21.10
N LYS A 262 4.26 -6.64 20.59
CA LYS A 262 4.54 -5.23 20.28
C LYS A 262 3.64 -4.71 19.17
N ILE A 263 3.29 -5.53 18.17
CA ILE A 263 2.32 -5.15 17.13
C ILE A 263 0.93 -5.37 17.71
N ARG A 264 0.30 -4.27 18.15
CA ARG A 264 -0.98 -4.34 18.88
C ARG A 264 -2.18 -4.15 17.97
N THR A 265 -2.08 -3.17 17.08
CA THR A 265 -3.19 -2.71 16.25
C THR A 265 -2.73 -2.60 14.80
N VAL A 266 -3.53 -3.16 13.91
CA VAL A 266 -3.39 -3.01 12.46
C VAL A 266 -4.66 -2.37 11.94
N VAL A 267 -4.53 -1.17 11.40
CA VAL A 267 -5.62 -0.44 10.75
C VAL A 267 -5.52 -0.67 9.26
N LEU A 268 -6.62 -1.12 8.65
CA LEU A 268 -6.77 -1.30 7.22
C LEU A 268 -7.83 -0.31 6.73
N ALA A 269 -7.40 0.69 5.96
CA ALA A 269 -8.29 1.69 5.39
C ALA A 269 -8.63 1.33 3.94
N SER A 270 -9.91 1.22 3.62
CA SER A 270 -10.44 0.81 2.32
C SER A 270 -9.70 -0.40 1.74
N PRO A 271 -9.61 -1.54 2.45
CA PRO A 271 -8.72 -2.62 2.08
C PRO A 271 -9.03 -3.25 0.71
N ASP A 272 -8.04 -3.20 -0.18
CA ASP A 272 -8.06 -3.90 -1.47
C ASP A 272 -7.41 -5.29 -1.33
N ILE A 273 -8.12 -6.16 -0.63
CA ILE A 273 -7.80 -7.58 -0.47
C ILE A 273 -9.11 -8.38 -0.56
N ASP A 274 -9.05 -9.56 -1.15
CA ASP A 274 -10.17 -10.50 -1.14
C ASP A 274 -10.51 -10.92 0.31
N ILE A 275 -11.79 -11.01 0.65
CA ILE A 275 -12.24 -11.32 2.02
C ILE A 275 -11.80 -12.72 2.48
N ASP A 276 -11.80 -13.71 1.59
CA ASP A 276 -11.42 -15.08 1.93
C ASP A 276 -9.92 -15.24 2.03
N VAL A 277 -9.14 -14.55 1.18
CA VAL A 277 -7.69 -14.41 1.33
C VAL A 277 -7.36 -13.78 2.67
N PHE A 278 -7.98 -12.64 3.01
CA PHE A 278 -7.78 -11.98 4.30
C PHE A 278 -8.08 -12.92 5.47
N ARG A 279 -9.25 -13.57 5.47
CA ARG A 279 -9.65 -14.52 6.51
C ARG A 279 -8.65 -15.66 6.63
N ARG A 280 -8.23 -16.25 5.51
CA ARG A 280 -7.26 -17.35 5.51
C ARG A 280 -5.92 -16.92 6.08
N GLN A 281 -5.39 -15.77 5.66
CA GLN A 281 -4.12 -15.25 6.17
C GLN A 281 -4.20 -14.94 7.68
N VAL A 282 -5.29 -14.35 8.17
CA VAL A 282 -5.50 -14.09 9.61
C VAL A 282 -5.60 -15.37 10.43
N VAL A 283 -6.20 -16.44 9.87
CA VAL A 283 -6.21 -17.77 10.49
C VAL A 283 -4.80 -18.36 10.56
N GLU A 284 -4.01 -18.23 9.49
CA GLU A 284 -2.64 -18.75 9.41
C GLU A 284 -1.65 -18.00 10.32
N MET A 285 -1.93 -16.75 10.69
CA MET A 285 -1.18 -16.06 11.76
C MET A 285 -1.31 -16.73 13.14
N GLY A 286 -2.34 -17.55 13.34
CA GLY A 286 -2.62 -18.22 14.61
C GLY A 286 -3.20 -17.28 15.68
N PRO A 287 -3.30 -17.75 16.93
CA PRO A 287 -3.95 -17.00 18.02
C PRO A 287 -3.11 -15.81 18.51
N LYS A 288 -1.78 -15.84 18.30
CA LYS A 288 -0.87 -14.73 18.62
C LYS A 288 -0.85 -13.75 17.44
N ARG A 289 -1.88 -12.93 17.34
CA ARG A 289 -2.07 -11.96 16.25
C ARG A 289 -2.54 -10.60 16.79
N PRO A 290 -2.29 -9.50 16.06
CA PRO A 290 -2.76 -8.18 16.46
C PRO A 290 -4.29 -8.07 16.37
N ALA A 291 -4.85 -7.02 16.97
CA ALA A 291 -6.20 -6.61 16.68
C ALA A 291 -6.26 -5.87 15.34
N PHE A 292 -7.25 -6.19 14.52
CA PHE A 292 -7.47 -5.53 13.24
C PHE A 292 -8.63 -4.54 13.35
N LEU A 293 -8.43 -3.35 12.77
CA LEU A 293 -9.47 -2.35 12.58
C LEU A 293 -9.64 -2.10 11.09
N VAL A 294 -10.78 -2.47 10.54
CA VAL A 294 -11.09 -2.35 9.11
C VAL A 294 -12.04 -1.20 8.92
N PHE A 295 -11.62 -0.19 8.17
CA PHE A 295 -12.51 0.85 7.68
C PHE A 295 -12.95 0.47 6.26
N SER A 296 -14.24 0.19 6.10
CA SER A 296 -14.85 -0.19 4.82
C SER A 296 -15.88 0.85 4.38
N SER A 297 -15.98 1.10 3.08
CA SER A 297 -17.02 1.95 2.50
C SER A 297 -17.62 1.25 1.29
N ARG A 298 -18.95 1.08 1.28
CA ARG A 298 -19.66 0.45 0.15
C ARG A 298 -19.67 1.29 -1.12
N ASN A 299 -19.42 2.60 -1.00
CA ASN A 299 -19.47 3.55 -2.11
C ASN A 299 -18.08 3.84 -2.72
N ASP A 300 -17.06 3.05 -2.37
CA ASP A 300 -15.69 3.25 -2.82
C ASP A 300 -15.52 2.83 -4.30
N LEU A 301 -15.47 3.81 -5.20
CA LEU A 301 -15.39 3.62 -6.65
C LEU A 301 -14.07 2.98 -7.09
N ALA A 302 -12.97 3.19 -6.34
CA ALA A 302 -11.69 2.57 -6.64
C ALA A 302 -11.72 1.06 -6.33
N LEU A 303 -12.44 0.65 -5.29
CA LEU A 303 -12.63 -0.78 -4.99
C LEU A 303 -13.59 -1.46 -5.98
N LEU A 304 -14.55 -0.74 -6.55
CA LEU A 304 -15.39 -1.25 -7.65
C LEU A 304 -14.57 -1.51 -8.92
N LEU A 305 -13.64 -0.60 -9.25
CA LEU A 305 -12.69 -0.81 -10.35
C LEU A 305 -11.73 -1.98 -10.07
N SER A 306 -11.23 -2.12 -8.83
CA SER A 306 -10.42 -3.27 -8.43
C SER A 306 -11.19 -4.60 -8.52
N LYS A 307 -12.45 -4.63 -8.08
CA LYS A 307 -13.35 -5.79 -8.21
C LYS A 307 -13.53 -6.17 -9.68
N TRP A 308 -13.76 -5.19 -10.55
CA TRP A 308 -13.87 -5.43 -12.00
C TRP A 308 -12.58 -6.02 -12.59
N ILE A 309 -11.42 -5.43 -12.28
CA ILE A 309 -10.12 -5.93 -12.77
C ILE A 309 -9.80 -7.32 -12.23
N ALA A 310 -10.19 -7.64 -11.00
CA ALA A 310 -9.95 -8.93 -10.38
C ALA A 310 -10.95 -10.02 -10.78
N GLY A 311 -11.84 -9.75 -11.74
CA GLY A 311 -12.81 -10.73 -12.24
C GLY A 311 -14.03 -10.89 -11.35
N ASP A 312 -14.59 -9.78 -10.89
CA ASP A 312 -15.81 -9.69 -10.06
C ASP A 312 -15.67 -10.27 -8.64
N VAL A 313 -14.44 -10.27 -8.13
CA VAL A 313 -14.11 -10.75 -6.79
C VAL A 313 -14.36 -9.67 -5.73
N ASP A 314 -15.07 -10.06 -4.68
CA ASP A 314 -15.45 -9.21 -3.57
C ASP A 314 -14.25 -8.72 -2.74
N ARG A 315 -14.12 -7.39 -2.61
CA ARG A 315 -13.03 -6.74 -1.86
C ARG A 315 -13.45 -6.40 -0.45
N LEU A 316 -12.61 -6.72 0.53
CA LEU A 316 -12.88 -6.51 1.96
C LEU A 316 -13.35 -5.08 2.27
N GLY A 317 -12.81 -4.06 1.59
CA GLY A 317 -13.19 -2.67 1.82
C GLY A 317 -14.52 -2.24 1.18
N GLY A 318 -15.04 -2.99 0.20
CA GLY A 318 -16.20 -2.60 -0.62
C GLY A 318 -17.42 -3.50 -0.49
N VAL A 319 -17.33 -4.61 0.25
CA VAL A 319 -18.47 -5.50 0.50
C VAL A 319 -19.27 -5.14 1.74
N ASP A 320 -20.53 -5.59 1.77
CA ASP A 320 -21.33 -5.55 2.99
C ASP A 320 -20.84 -6.59 4.00
N LEU A 321 -20.10 -6.12 5.00
CA LEU A 321 -19.53 -6.98 6.03
C LEU A 321 -20.50 -7.33 7.16
N ARG A 322 -21.77 -6.87 7.13
CA ARG A 322 -22.75 -7.13 8.20
C ARG A 322 -22.96 -8.64 8.43
N GLU A 323 -23.04 -9.42 7.36
CA GLU A 323 -23.21 -10.88 7.45
C GLU A 323 -21.94 -11.60 7.96
N ASN A 324 -20.75 -11.03 7.71
CA ASN A 324 -19.48 -11.58 8.16
C ASN A 324 -19.02 -11.05 9.53
N GLN A 325 -19.73 -10.09 10.14
CA GLN A 325 -19.26 -9.35 11.31
C GLN A 325 -18.98 -10.28 12.51
N ALA A 326 -19.85 -11.24 12.79
CA ALA A 326 -19.66 -12.18 13.90
C ALA A 326 -18.43 -13.09 13.69
N LEU A 327 -18.16 -13.46 12.45
CA LEU A 327 -17.01 -14.27 12.08
C LEU A 327 -15.70 -13.47 12.15
N LEU A 328 -15.72 -12.24 11.65
CA LEU A 328 -14.60 -11.31 11.72
C LEU A 328 -14.27 -10.93 13.17
N ALA A 329 -15.28 -10.73 14.02
CA ALA A 329 -15.09 -10.49 15.45
C ALA A 329 -14.36 -11.64 16.15
N LYS A 330 -14.69 -12.91 15.84
CA LYS A 330 -13.96 -14.09 16.33
C LYS A 330 -12.50 -14.12 15.86
N LEU A 331 -12.20 -13.47 14.75
CA LEU A 331 -10.85 -13.31 14.23
C LEU A 331 -10.08 -12.13 14.85
N GLY A 332 -10.69 -11.36 15.76
CA GLY A 332 -10.09 -10.15 16.33
C GLY A 332 -10.16 -8.94 15.39
N VAL A 333 -11.10 -8.96 14.44
CA VAL A 333 -11.33 -7.90 13.46
C VAL A 333 -12.53 -7.07 13.91
N THR A 334 -12.32 -5.77 14.07
CA THR A 334 -13.37 -4.77 14.28
C THR A 334 -13.59 -4.05 12.95
N VAL A 335 -14.83 -3.97 12.48
CA VAL A 335 -15.19 -3.26 11.25
C VAL A 335 -15.84 -1.93 11.63
N ILE A 336 -15.38 -0.84 11.02
CA ILE A 336 -15.99 0.48 11.05
C ILE A 336 -16.51 0.76 9.64
N ASP A 337 -17.82 0.94 9.54
CA ASP A 337 -18.49 1.32 8.29
C ASP A 337 -18.37 2.83 8.09
N ALA A 338 -17.74 3.24 7.00
CA ALA A 338 -17.53 4.63 6.60
C ALA A 338 -18.36 5.02 5.37
N THR A 339 -19.36 4.20 4.99
CA THR A 339 -20.16 4.40 3.76
C THR A 339 -20.81 5.77 3.68
N ASP A 340 -21.30 6.29 4.81
CA ASP A 340 -22.05 7.56 4.87
C ASP A 340 -21.17 8.76 5.27
N VAL A 341 -19.86 8.57 5.39
CA VAL A 341 -18.93 9.63 5.80
C VAL A 341 -18.66 10.55 4.61
N ALA A 342 -18.87 11.86 4.77
CA ALA A 342 -18.56 12.84 3.74
C ALA A 342 -17.06 12.86 3.38
N HIS A 343 -16.75 12.93 2.09
CA HIS A 343 -15.38 12.93 1.56
C HIS A 343 -15.23 13.93 0.41
N ALA A 344 -14.07 14.59 0.34
CA ALA A 344 -13.72 15.52 -0.74
C ALA A 344 -13.31 14.78 -2.03
N ASP A 345 -12.75 13.57 -1.89
CA ASP A 345 -12.42 12.68 -2.99
C ASP A 345 -13.69 12.16 -3.70
N PRO A 346 -13.89 12.46 -5.00
CA PRO A 346 -15.02 11.94 -5.77
C PRO A 346 -15.10 10.41 -5.85
N LEU A 347 -14.01 9.70 -5.55
CA LEU A 347 -13.94 8.24 -5.53
C LEU A 347 -14.30 7.61 -4.17
N GLY A 348 -14.39 8.41 -3.10
CA GLY A 348 -14.65 7.94 -1.73
C GLY A 348 -13.54 7.07 -1.13
N HIS A 349 -12.36 7.04 -1.75
CA HIS A 349 -11.30 6.08 -1.48
C HIS A 349 -10.25 6.58 -0.47
N THR A 350 -10.10 7.91 -0.36
CA THR A 350 -9.21 8.56 0.61
C THR A 350 -9.95 9.13 1.82
N ALA A 351 -11.24 8.84 1.97
CA ALA A 351 -12.09 9.33 3.06
C ALA A 351 -11.45 9.13 4.45
N PHE A 352 -10.67 8.06 4.64
CA PHE A 352 -9.97 7.79 5.90
C PHE A 352 -8.94 8.87 6.31
N ALA A 353 -8.33 9.54 5.34
CA ALA A 353 -7.27 10.53 5.54
C ALA A 353 -7.76 11.98 5.38
N GLU A 354 -8.95 12.17 4.80
CA GLU A 354 -9.50 13.48 4.45
C GLU A 354 -10.73 13.85 5.30
N SER A 355 -11.44 12.86 5.87
CA SER A 355 -12.56 13.13 6.77
C SER A 355 -12.07 13.37 8.19
N ALA A 356 -12.44 14.51 8.77
CA ALA A 356 -12.19 14.81 10.19
C ALA A 356 -12.80 13.74 11.12
N GLU A 357 -13.94 13.15 10.75
CA GLU A 357 -14.57 12.06 11.51
C GLU A 357 -13.69 10.81 11.50
N MET A 358 -13.16 10.44 10.34
CA MET A 358 -12.29 9.26 10.19
C MET A 358 -10.92 9.47 10.81
N LEU A 359 -10.35 10.67 10.67
CA LEU A 359 -9.14 11.06 11.36
C LEU A 359 -9.34 11.00 12.88
N ASN A 360 -10.49 11.45 13.40
CA ASN A 360 -10.81 11.32 14.82
C ASN A 360 -11.00 9.87 15.24
N ALA A 361 -11.69 9.04 14.45
CA ALA A 361 -11.85 7.61 14.74
C ALA A 361 -10.49 6.88 14.71
N LEU A 362 -9.63 7.22 13.76
CA LEU A 362 -8.27 6.72 13.65
C LEU A 362 -7.43 7.18 14.83
N ALA A 363 -7.44 8.47 15.17
CA ALA A 363 -6.75 9.03 16.32
C ALA A 363 -7.22 8.35 17.61
N GLN A 364 -8.53 8.21 17.84
CA GLN A 364 -9.06 7.50 19.01
C GLN A 364 -8.58 6.05 19.05
N ASN A 365 -8.56 5.31 17.93
CA ASN A 365 -8.13 3.91 17.96
C ASN A 365 -6.62 3.73 18.06
N VAL A 366 -5.84 4.60 17.41
CA VAL A 366 -4.36 4.64 17.49
C VAL A 366 -3.91 5.10 18.88
N LEU A 367 -4.62 6.07 19.49
CA LEU A 367 -4.26 6.67 20.78
C LEU A 367 -4.89 5.96 21.99
N ALA A 368 -6.16 5.54 21.95
CA ALA A 368 -6.89 4.96 23.09
C ALA A 368 -6.52 3.50 23.34
N ARG A 369 -6.27 2.68 22.31
CA ARG A 369 -5.73 1.31 22.50
C ARG A 369 -4.28 1.30 22.98
N ALA A 370 -3.62 2.47 22.99
CA ALA A 370 -2.34 2.65 23.63
C ALA A 370 -2.44 2.99 25.13
N GLN A 371 -3.63 3.31 25.65
CA GLN A 371 -3.86 3.66 27.06
C GLN A 371 -4.42 2.50 27.90
N SER A 372 -5.06 1.50 27.28
CA SER A 372 -5.73 0.39 27.97
C SER A 372 -4.83 -0.80 28.38
N ALA A 373 -3.51 -0.66 28.33
CA ALA A 373 -2.62 -1.70 28.85
C ALA A 373 -2.67 -1.71 30.39
N PRO A 374 -2.81 -2.88 31.05
CA PRO A 374 -2.63 -2.95 32.48
C PRO A 374 -1.20 -2.52 32.80
N ARG A 375 -1.04 -1.56 33.71
CA ARG A 375 0.26 -1.30 34.35
C ARG A 375 0.66 -2.62 35.03
N ARG A 376 1.65 -3.31 34.49
CA ARG A 376 2.33 -4.41 35.18
C ARG A 376 3.51 -3.86 35.94
#